data_AF-A0A7V8BLT8-F1
#
_entry.id   AF-A0A7V8BLT8-F1
#
_cell.length_a   1.000
_cell.length_b   1.000
_cell.length_c   1.000
_cell.angle_alpha   90.00
_cell.angle_beta   90.00
_cell.angle_gamma   90.00
#
_symmetry.space_group_name_H-M   'P 1'
#
loop_
_entity.id
_entity.type
_entity.pdbx_description
1 polymer ?
#
loop_
_entity_poly.entity_id
_entity_poly.type
_entity_poly.pdbx_seq_one_letter_code
_entity_poly.pdbx_strand_id
1 'polypeptide(L)'
;METPDTIASLNRLFVQALLAMGDAGEIDAACRLAAQGWSMLRHDHPKEAERLNGVMHNLTNPKRRSGREASRGDRAASTTPTGEEPQS
;
A
#
# COMPACT_ATOMS: atom_id res chain seq x y z
N MET A 1 7.28 -24.92 25.02
CA MET A 1 7.20 -23.56 24.45
C MET A 1 7.03 -23.74 22.96
N GLU A 2 5.84 -23.49 22.43
CA GLU A 2 5.66 -23.42 20.97
C GLU A 2 6.48 -22.22 20.49
N THR A 3 7.53 -22.47 19.71
CA THR A 3 8.27 -21.39 19.06
C THR A 3 7.28 -20.67 18.14
N PRO A 4 7.08 -19.35 18.30
CA PRO A 4 6.23 -18.62 17.38
C PRO A 4 6.72 -18.88 15.96
N ASP A 5 5.80 -19.23 15.07
CA ASP A 5 6.12 -19.50 13.68
C ASP A 5 6.78 -18.24 13.09
N THR A 6 8.09 -18.34 12.91
CA THR A 6 8.93 -17.21 12.50
C THR A 6 8.56 -16.78 11.09
N ILE A 7 8.13 -17.72 10.23
CA ILE A 7 7.65 -17.43 8.88
C ILE A 7 6.33 -16.67 8.94
N ALA A 8 5.39 -17.09 9.79
CA ALA A 8 4.13 -16.38 9.96
C ALA A 8 4.33 -14.95 10.50
N SER A 9 5.26 -14.78 11.45
CA SER A 9 5.58 -13.48 12.05
C SER A 9 6.26 -12.55 11.03
N LEU A 10 7.21 -13.06 10.26
CA LEU A 10 7.87 -12.33 9.18
C LEU A 10 6.88 -11.96 8.07
N ASN A 11 6.01 -12.89 7.67
CA ASN A 11 5.00 -12.64 6.65
C ASN A 11 4.04 -11.52 7.08
N ARG A 12 3.67 -11.47 8.37
CA ARG A 12 2.85 -10.36 8.91
C ARG A 12 3.55 -9.00 8.79
N LEU A 13 4.84 -8.91 9.10
CA LEU A 13 5.61 -7.67 8.93
C LEU A 13 5.72 -7.28 7.46
N PHE A 14 5.94 -8.27 6.59
CA PHE A 14 6.00 -8.05 5.15
C PHE A 14 4.67 -7.51 4.61
N VAL A 15 3.54 -8.08 5.02
CA VAL A 15 2.20 -7.59 4.70
C VAL A 15 2.00 -6.14 5.14
N GLN A 16 2.44 -5.76 6.34
CA GLN A 16 2.35 -4.37 6.80
C GLN A 16 3.15 -3.41 5.93
N ALA A 17 4.37 -3.79 5.53
CA ALA A 17 5.19 -2.99 4.63
C ALA A 17 4.54 -2.83 3.25
N LEU A 18 3.94 -3.90 2.70
CA LEU A 18 3.22 -3.87 1.43
C LEU A 18 2.02 -2.90 1.47
N LEU A 19 1.26 -2.91 2.57
CA LEU A 19 0.15 -1.98 2.76
C LEU A 19 0.63 -0.54 2.88
N ALA A 20 1.71 -0.29 3.63
CA ALA A 20 2.31 1.04 3.75
C ALA A 20 2.81 1.57 2.39
N MET A 21 3.37 0.72 1.54
CA MET A 21 3.74 1.10 0.16
C MET A 21 2.51 1.43 -0.68
N GLY A 22 1.43 0.64 -0.59
CA GLY A 22 0.16 0.98 -1.22
C GLY A 22 -0.41 2.33 -0.73
N ASP A 23 -0.21 2.64 0.55
CA ASP A 23 -0.62 3.92 1.15
C ASP A 23 0.29 5.09 0.73
N ALA A 24 1.55 4.83 0.37
CA ALA A 24 2.44 5.80 -0.24
C ALA A 24 2.18 6.04 -1.74
N GLY A 25 1.35 5.21 -2.39
CA GLY A 25 1.06 5.28 -3.82
C GLY A 25 1.90 4.32 -4.69
N GLU A 26 2.78 3.55 -4.07
CA GLU A 26 3.68 2.58 -4.72
C GLU A 26 3.00 1.22 -4.94
N ILE A 27 1.76 1.22 -5.44
CA ILE A 27 0.93 0.00 -5.56
C ILE A 27 1.58 -1.04 -6.49
N ASP A 28 2.14 -0.62 -7.62
CA ASP A 28 2.77 -1.56 -8.56
C ASP A 28 4.03 -2.22 -7.98
N ALA A 29 4.81 -1.47 -7.19
CA ALA A 29 5.96 -2.02 -6.48
C ALA A 29 5.53 -2.99 -5.38
N ALA A 30 4.48 -2.63 -4.62
CA ALA A 30 3.90 -3.48 -3.59
C ALA A 30 3.35 -4.80 -4.17
N CYS A 31 2.61 -4.74 -5.29
CA CYS A 31 2.11 -5.94 -5.97
C CYS A 31 3.25 -6.84 -6.48
N ARG A 32 4.30 -6.26 -7.07
CA ARG A 32 5.47 -7.04 -7.52
C ARG A 32 6.20 -7.73 -6.37
N LEU A 33 6.35 -7.08 -5.23
CA LEU A 33 6.96 -7.67 -4.04
C LEU A 33 6.07 -8.77 -3.44
N ALA A 34 4.76 -8.53 -3.36
CA ALA A 34 3.80 -9.51 -2.88
C ALA A 34 3.81 -10.79 -3.73
N ALA A 35 3.86 -10.67 -5.06
CA ALA A 35 3.92 -11.80 -5.99
C ALA A 35 5.21 -12.62 -5.84
N GLN A 36 6.36 -11.97 -5.61
CA GLN A 36 7.62 -12.64 -5.32
C GLN A 36 7.56 -13.41 -4.00
N GLY A 37 7.03 -12.80 -2.94
CA GLY A 37 6.83 -13.47 -1.65
C GLY A 37 5.88 -14.66 -1.76
N TRP A 38 4.78 -14.51 -2.51
CA TRP A 38 3.85 -15.61 -2.78
C TRP A 38 4.54 -16.78 -3.49
N SER A 39 5.35 -16.49 -4.51
CA SER A 39 6.12 -17.50 -5.24
C SER A 39 7.02 -18.30 -4.29
N MET A 40 7.68 -17.63 -3.33
CA MET A 40 8.55 -18.31 -2.37
C MET A 40 7.77 -19.18 -1.38
N LEU A 41 6.57 -18.77 -0.95
CA LEU A 41 5.82 -19.44 0.11
C LEU A 41 4.82 -20.49 -0.39
N ARG A 42 4.44 -20.49 -1.68
CA ARG A 42 3.32 -21.32 -2.20
C ARG A 42 3.46 -22.83 -1.98
N HIS A 43 4.69 -23.34 -1.90
CA HIS A 43 4.96 -24.78 -1.76
C HIS A 43 5.15 -25.20 -0.30
N ASP A 44 5.96 -24.45 0.45
CA ASP A 44 6.35 -24.82 1.80
C ASP A 44 5.40 -24.26 2.87
N HIS A 45 4.75 -23.12 2.59
CA HIS A 45 3.90 -22.39 3.54
C HIS A 45 2.61 -21.86 2.87
N PRO A 46 1.72 -22.75 2.40
CA PRO A 46 0.54 -22.37 1.61
C PRO A 46 -0.40 -21.40 2.34
N LYS A 47 -0.54 -21.53 3.67
CA LYS A 47 -1.33 -20.60 4.51
C LYS A 47 -0.81 -19.16 4.44
N GLU A 48 0.52 -19.01 4.43
CA GLU A 48 1.16 -17.70 4.39
C GLU A 48 1.16 -17.11 2.98
N ALA A 49 1.23 -17.96 1.95
CA ALA A 49 1.01 -17.56 0.57
C ALA A 49 -0.43 -17.03 0.35
N GLU A 50 -1.46 -17.69 0.89
CA GLU A 50 -2.85 -17.23 0.77
C GLU A 50 -3.04 -15.80 1.31
N ARG A 51 -2.37 -15.46 2.43
CA ARG A 51 -2.39 -14.10 2.98
C ARG A 51 -1.83 -13.07 1.99
N LEU A 52 -0.71 -13.37 1.34
CA LEU A 52 -0.12 -12.47 0.33
C LEU A 52 -1.03 -12.29 -0.88
N ASN A 53 -1.74 -13.35 -1.28
CA ASN A 53 -2.75 -13.25 -2.33
C ASN A 53 -3.89 -12.29 -1.93
N GLY A 54 -4.36 -12.37 -0.68
CA GLY A 54 -5.33 -11.42 -0.14
C GLY A 54 -4.84 -9.97 -0.13
N VAL A 55 -3.56 -9.73 0.13
CA VAL A 55 -2.96 -8.39 0.08
C VAL A 55 -2.91 -7.84 -1.33
N MET A 56 -2.51 -8.65 -2.32
CA MET A 56 -2.53 -8.24 -3.73
C MET A 56 -3.94 -7.80 -4.16
N HIS A 57 -4.97 -8.56 -3.79
CA HIS A 57 -6.37 -8.16 -4.04
C HIS A 57 -6.77 -6.88 -3.32
N ASN A 58 -6.29 -6.66 -2.09
CA ASN A 58 -6.58 -5.44 -1.33
C ASN A 58 -5.93 -4.20 -1.97
N LEU A 59 -4.68 -4.33 -2.39
CA LEU A 59 -3.91 -3.27 -3.06
C LEU A 59 -4.51 -2.89 -4.42
N THR A 60 -5.05 -3.86 -5.15
CA THR A 60 -5.65 -3.66 -6.48
C THR A 60 -7.13 -3.28 -6.43
N ASN A 61 -7.75 -3.27 -5.24
CA ASN A 61 -9.17 -2.95 -5.12
C ASN A 61 -9.41 -1.45 -5.38
N PRO A 62 -10.24 -1.09 -6.39
CA PRO A 62 -10.51 0.31 -6.76
C PRO A 62 -11.12 1.15 -5.63
N LYS A 63 -11.76 0.54 -4.63
CA LYS A 63 -12.27 1.25 -3.45
C LYS A 63 -11.18 1.96 -2.63
N ARG A 64 -9.93 1.49 -2.66
CA ARG A 64 -8.79 2.20 -2.04
C ARG A 64 -8.28 3.37 -2.88
N ARG A 65 -8.46 3.32 -4.20
CA ARG A 65 -8.04 4.38 -5.13
C ARG A 65 -8.95 5.61 -5.02
N SER A 66 -10.27 5.41 -4.90
CA SER A 66 -11.25 6.51 -4.76
C SER A 66 -11.15 7.28 -3.44
N GLY A 67 -10.66 6.68 -2.35
CA GLY A 67 -10.52 7.37 -1.07
C GLY A 67 -9.48 8.50 -1.08
N ARG A 68 -8.53 8.49 -2.04
CA ARG A 68 -7.36 9.39 -2.04
C ARG A 68 -7.42 10.50 -3.10
N GLU A 69 -8.14 10.31 -4.20
CA GLU A 69 -8.51 11.43 -5.09
C GLU A 69 -9.32 12.48 -4.32
N ALA A 70 -10.22 12.05 -3.42
CA ALA A 70 -10.97 12.94 -2.54
C ALA A 70 -10.06 13.72 -1.56
N SER A 71 -8.97 13.13 -1.05
CA SER A 71 -8.06 13.80 -0.10
C SER A 71 -6.98 14.68 -0.76
N ARG A 72 -6.67 14.45 -2.04
CA ARG A 72 -5.67 15.25 -2.78
C ARG A 72 -6.26 16.54 -3.35
N GLY A 73 -7.58 16.60 -3.52
CA GLY A 73 -8.30 17.80 -3.99
C GLY A 73 -8.38 18.94 -2.97
N ASP A 74 -8.19 18.67 -1.68
CA ASP A 74 -8.41 19.67 -0.62
C ASP A 74 -7.20 20.60 -0.40
N ARG A 75 -6.00 20.21 -0.86
CA ARG A 75 -4.75 20.94 -0.56
C ARG A 75 -4.30 21.93 -1.63
N ALA A 76 -5.05 22.06 -2.74
CA ALA A 76 -4.70 22.95 -3.86
C ALA A 76 -5.47 24.29 -3.86
N ALA A 77 -6.43 24.50 -2.96
CA ALA A 77 -7.29 25.69 -2.95
C ALA A 77 -6.86 26.78 -1.94
N SER A 78 -5.59 26.84 -1.56
CA SER A 78 -5.07 27.88 -0.65
C SER A 78 -3.77 28.48 -1.16
N THR A 79 -3.80 28.96 -2.40
CA THR A 79 -2.92 30.05 -2.83
C THR A 79 -3.81 31.11 -3.45
N THR A 80 -4.35 31.97 -2.59
CA THR A 80 -4.99 33.22 -2.97
C THR A 80 -3.99 34.08 -3.75
N PRO A 81 -4.31 34.55 -4.97
CA PRO A 81 -3.55 35.61 -5.61
C PRO A 81 -4.02 36.93 -4.99
N THR A 82 -3.29 37.46 -4.02
CA THR A 82 -3.45 38.86 -3.65
C THR A 82 -2.77 39.67 -4.74
N GLY A 83 -3.57 40.15 -5.68
CA GLY A 83 -3.22 41.32 -6.46
C GLY A 83 -3.31 42.56 -5.56
N GLU A 84 -2.28 43.39 -5.59
CA GLU A 84 -2.42 44.84 -5.50
C GLU A 84 -1.50 45.44 -6.57
N GLU A 85 -2.17 45.73 -7.69
CA GLU A 85 -2.11 46.85 -8.64
C GLU A 85 -0.98 47.93 -8.63
N PRO A 86 -0.91 48.76 -9.71
CA PRO A 86 0.32 49.31 -10.29
C PRO A 86 0.54 50.83 -10.03
N GLN A 87 1.68 51.31 -10.54
CA GLN A 87 1.95 52.66 -11.08
C GLN A 87 2.30 53.80 -10.10
N SER A 88 3.54 54.30 -10.18
CA SER A 88 3.93 55.73 -10.25
C SER A 88 5.40 55.87 -10.63
#